data_AF-A0A0F7M2X8-F1
#
_entry.id   AF-A0A0F7M2X8-F1
#
_cell.length_a   1.000
_cell.length_b   1.000
_cell.length_c   1.000
_cell.angle_alpha   90.00
_cell.angle_beta   90.00
_cell.angle_gamma   90.00
#
_symmetry.space_group_name_H-M   'P 1'
#
loop_
_entity.id
_entity.type
_entity.pdbx_description
1 polymer ?
#
loop_
_entity_poly.entity_id
_entity_poly.type
_entity_poly.pdbx_seq_one_letter_code
_entity_poly.pdbx_strand_id
1 'polypeptide(L)'
;MVAKAEDASRFDGLKWLVVMLLVAVGIGGNIYFSGESLLYRVLALLALAIVAGFVASQTAKGAAFVGLLKGARTEIRKVVWPSRQESTQTTLIVVAFVIVAALILWGLDSLLGLLASMVIG
;
A
#
# COMPACT_ATOMS: atom_id res chain seq x y z
N MET A 1 -3.03 -7.22 -27.78
CA MET A 1 -2.09 -8.26 -28.23
C MET A 1 -1.05 -8.45 -27.13
N VAL A 2 -1.20 -9.50 -26.33
CA VAL A 2 -0.30 -9.84 -25.21
C VAL A 2 0.90 -10.56 -25.80
N ALA A 3 2.05 -9.89 -25.84
CA ALA A 3 3.27 -10.46 -26.36
C ALA A 3 3.88 -11.44 -25.34
N LYS A 4 3.70 -12.73 -25.63
CA LYS A 4 4.68 -13.81 -25.56
C LYS A 4 5.53 -13.88 -24.28
N ALA A 5 5.00 -14.58 -23.27
CA ALA A 5 5.78 -15.16 -22.18
C ALA A 5 6.42 -16.48 -22.67
N GLU A 6 7.44 -16.38 -23.52
CA GLU A 6 8.25 -17.51 -23.95
C GLU A 6 9.69 -17.04 -24.08
N ASP A 7 10.32 -16.89 -22.93
CA ASP A 7 11.75 -17.16 -22.69
C ASP A 7 11.94 -17.03 -21.18
N ALA A 8 11.48 -18.05 -20.44
CA ALA A 8 11.98 -18.29 -19.10
C ALA A 8 13.47 -18.60 -19.27
N SER A 9 14.29 -17.55 -19.26
CA SER A 9 15.74 -17.66 -19.38
C SER A 9 16.18 -18.77 -18.42
N ARG A 10 16.83 -19.82 -18.94
CA ARG A 10 17.29 -20.97 -18.14
C ARG A 10 18.09 -20.55 -16.90
N PHE A 11 18.62 -19.33 -16.91
CA PHE A 11 19.38 -18.70 -15.84
C PHE A 11 18.53 -18.00 -14.76
N ASP A 12 17.22 -17.81 -14.94
CA ASP A 12 16.37 -17.22 -13.90
C ASP A 12 16.26 -18.14 -12.68
N GLY A 13 16.18 -19.46 -12.88
CA GLY A 13 16.26 -20.42 -11.78
C GLY A 13 17.59 -20.34 -11.04
N LEU A 14 18.70 -20.18 -11.77
CA LEU A 14 20.03 -20.03 -11.19
C LEU A 14 20.16 -18.71 -10.41
N LYS A 15 19.62 -17.60 -10.93
CA LYS A 15 19.60 -16.31 -10.23
C LYS A 15 18.77 -16.38 -8.94
N TRP A 16 17.64 -17.08 -8.95
CA TRP A 16 16.84 -17.30 -7.74
C TRP A 16 17.57 -18.16 -6.70
N LEU A 17 18.33 -19.17 -7.14
CA LEU A 17 19.19 -19.95 -6.25
C LEU A 17 20.28 -19.07 -5.61
N VAL A 18 20.90 -18.17 -6.38
CA VAL A 18 21.86 -17.19 -5.85
C VAL A 18 21.21 -16.24 -4.83
N VAL A 19 20.00 -15.74 -5.10
CA VAL A 19 19.26 -14.89 -4.16
C VAL A 19 18.96 -15.65 -2.86
N MET A 20 18.50 -16.90 -2.94
CA MET A 20 18.23 -17.75 -1.77
C MET A 20 19.50 -18.00 -0.95
N LEU A 21 20.63 -18.25 -1.61
CA LEU A 21 21.94 -18.39 -0.95
C LEU A 21 22.37 -17.10 -0.24
N LEU A 22 22.25 -15.94 -0.90
CA LEU A 22 22.59 -14.65 -0.30
C LEU A 22 21.73 -14.36 0.95
N VAL A 23 20.44 -14.68 0.90
CA VAL A 23 19.54 -14.53 2.05
C VAL A 23 19.93 -15.49 3.18
N ALA A 24 20.21 -16.76 2.86
CA ALA A 24 20.66 -17.75 3.84
C ALA A 24 21.98 -17.32 4.51
N VAL A 25 22.92 -16.76 3.76
CA VAL A 25 24.17 -16.19 4.29
C VAL A 25 23.89 -14.98 5.17
N GLY A 26 22.95 -14.10 4.80
CA GLY A 26 22.56 -12.97 5.65
C GLY A 26 21.94 -13.42 6.98
N ILE A 27 21.04 -14.39 6.95
CA ILE A 27 20.42 -14.96 8.16
C ILE A 27 21.48 -15.66 9.03
N GLY A 28 22.29 -16.54 8.43
CA GLY A 28 23.34 -17.27 9.13
C GLY A 28 24.42 -16.34 9.72
N GLY A 29 24.84 -15.33 8.95
CA GLY A 29 25.76 -14.31 9.40
C GLY A 29 25.21 -13.49 10.57
N ASN A 30 23.91 -13.14 10.54
CA ASN A 30 23.29 -12.42 11.65
C ASN A 30 23.22 -13.24 12.95
N ILE A 31 23.03 -14.56 12.85
CA ILE A 31 23.02 -15.47 14.01
C ILE A 31 24.46 -15.69 14.52
N TYR A 32 25.41 -15.91 13.62
CA TYR A 32 26.80 -16.19 13.99
C TYR A 32 27.47 -14.98 14.65
N PHE A 33 27.27 -13.78 14.11
CA PHE A 33 27.78 -12.54 14.69
C PHE A 33 26.92 -12.02 15.85
N SER A 34 26.10 -12.87 16.49
CA SER A 34 25.18 -12.52 17.58
C SER A 34 25.81 -11.77 18.75
N GLY A 35 27.11 -11.95 19.00
CA GLY A 35 27.88 -11.25 20.03
C GLY A 35 28.53 -9.93 19.62
N GLU A 36 28.49 -9.53 18.34
CA GLU A 36 29.09 -8.29 17.85
C GLU A 36 28.14 -7.09 17.93
N SER A 37 28.74 -5.89 17.88
CA SER A 37 28.05 -4.60 17.85
C SER A 37 26.94 -4.54 16.77
N LEU A 38 25.76 -4.06 17.18
CA LEU A 38 24.55 -3.99 16.34
C LEU A 38 24.78 -3.19 15.05
N LEU A 39 25.61 -2.14 15.11
CA LEU A 39 25.89 -1.26 13.96
C LEU A 39 26.52 -2.01 12.79
N TYR A 40 27.53 -2.86 13.05
CA TYR A 40 28.22 -3.61 11.99
C TYR A 40 27.30 -4.63 11.33
N ARG A 41 26.40 -5.25 12.09
CA ARG A 41 25.45 -6.24 11.57
C ARG A 41 24.38 -5.60 10.71
N VAL A 42 23.85 -4.45 11.13
CA VAL A 42 22.88 -3.70 10.31
C VAL A 42 23.51 -3.24 9.00
N LEU A 43 24.74 -2.72 9.03
CA LEU A 43 25.45 -2.31 7.82
C LEU A 43 25.74 -3.50 6.89
N ALA A 44 26.22 -4.62 7.42
CA ALA A 44 26.47 -5.82 6.64
C ALA A 44 25.19 -6.40 6.02
N LEU A 45 24.10 -6.44 6.77
CA LEU A 45 22.79 -6.89 6.29
C LEU A 45 22.22 -5.95 5.22
N LEU A 46 22.36 -4.63 5.39
CA LEU A 46 21.94 -3.66 4.38
C LEU A 46 22.73 -3.84 3.08
N ALA A 47 24.05 -4.01 3.16
CA ALA A 47 24.89 -4.26 1.98
C ALA A 47 24.47 -5.57 1.27
N LEU A 48 24.26 -6.65 2.03
CA LEU A 48 23.76 -7.93 1.50
C LEU A 48 22.38 -7.80 0.85
N ALA A 49 21.47 -7.06 1.48
CA ALA A 49 20.13 -6.83 0.95
C ALA A 49 20.16 -6.02 -0.36
N ILE A 50 21.05 -5.04 -0.48
CA ILE A 50 21.25 -4.28 -1.72
C ILE A 50 21.75 -5.20 -2.84
N VAL A 51 22.75 -6.04 -2.56
CA VAL A 51 23.30 -6.99 -3.55
C VAL A 51 22.24 -8.01 -3.96
N ALA A 52 21.53 -8.60 -3.00
CA ALA A 52 20.44 -9.54 -3.28
C ALA A 52 19.31 -8.88 -4.10
N GLY A 53 18.92 -7.65 -3.75
CA GLY A 53 17.94 -6.87 -4.49
C GLY A 53 18.39 -6.55 -5.92
N PHE A 54 19.67 -6.23 -6.11
CA PHE A 54 20.24 -5.98 -7.44
C PHE A 54 20.23 -7.24 -8.30
N VAL A 55 20.61 -8.40 -7.74
CA VAL A 55 20.54 -9.70 -8.44
C VAL A 55 19.09 -10.08 -8.75
N ALA A 56 18.18 -9.88 -7.81
CA ALA A 56 16.75 -10.17 -8.00
C ALA A 56 16.13 -9.28 -9.09
N SER A 57 16.51 -8.00 -9.17
CA SER A 57 16.02 -7.06 -10.19
C SER A 57 16.44 -7.42 -11.62
N GLN A 58 17.52 -8.20 -11.78
CA GLN A 58 18.01 -8.70 -13.07
C GLN A 58 17.30 -9.99 -13.53
N THR A 59 16.33 -10.50 -12.78
CA THR A 59 15.46 -11.64 -13.21
C THR A 59 14.29 -11.14 -14.05
N ALA A 60 13.69 -11.99 -14.89
CA ALA A 60 12.53 -11.57 -15.71
C ALA A 60 11.36 -11.08 -14.84
N LYS A 61 11.12 -11.72 -13.69
CA LYS A 61 10.10 -11.30 -12.71
C LYS A 61 10.47 -9.98 -12.00
N GLY A 62 11.75 -9.81 -11.66
CA GLY A 62 12.25 -8.57 -11.03
C GLY A 62 12.14 -7.35 -11.96
N ALA A 63 12.52 -7.52 -13.23
CA ALA A 63 12.40 -6.46 -14.24
C ALA A 63 10.93 -6.07 -14.49
N ALA A 64 10.03 -7.06 -14.55
CA ALA A 64 8.59 -6.82 -14.66
C ALA A 64 8.04 -6.02 -13.46
N PHE A 65 8.45 -6.37 -12.24
CA PHE A 65 8.07 -5.64 -11.02
C PHE A 65 8.57 -4.19 -11.01
N VAL A 66 9.82 -3.96 -11.43
CA VAL A 66 10.37 -2.59 -11.59
C VAL A 66 9.60 -1.81 -12.66
N GLY A 67 9.18 -2.47 -13.74
CA GLY A 67 8.31 -1.89 -14.76
C GLY A 67 6.95 -1.47 -14.20
N LEU A 68 6.31 -2.32 -13.39
CA LEU A 68 5.04 -2.02 -12.72
C LEU A 68 5.17 -0.85 -11.73
N LEU A 69 6.25 -0.80 -10.95
CA LEU A 69 6.55 0.32 -10.05
C LEU A 69 6.69 1.65 -10.80
N LYS A 70 7.39 1.64 -11.94
CA LYS A 70 7.52 2.83 -12.81
C LYS A 70 6.17 3.23 -13.42
N GLY A 71 5.37 2.27 -13.85
CA GLY A 71 4.00 2.48 -14.32
C GLY A 71 3.11 3.10 -13.23
N ALA A 72 3.11 2.51 -12.02
CA ALA A 72 2.35 3.00 -10.87
C ALA A 72 2.74 4.43 -10.48
N ARG A 73 4.03 4.80 -10.51
CA ARG A 73 4.46 6.19 -10.28
C ARG A 73 3.93 7.14 -11.34
N THR A 74 3.88 6.71 -12.60
CA THR A 74 3.31 7.50 -13.69
C THR A 74 1.81 7.70 -13.49
N GLU A 75 1.09 6.67 -13.04
CA GLU A 75 -0.35 6.73 -12.76
C GLU A 75 -0.68 7.59 -11.54
N ILE A 76 0.12 7.51 -10.48
CA ILE A 76 -0.03 8.38 -9.29
C ILE A 76 0.12 9.85 -9.68
N ARG A 77 0.98 10.18 -10.65
CA ARG A 77 1.10 11.56 -11.16
C ARG A 77 -0.11 12.01 -11.97
N LYS A 78 -0.91 11.09 -12.50
CA LYS A 78 -2.20 11.38 -13.15
C LYS A 78 -3.34 11.58 -12.15
N VAL A 79 -3.12 11.25 -10.87
CA VAL A 79 -4.11 11.54 -9.82
C VAL A 79 -4.10 13.04 -9.59
N VAL A 80 -5.05 13.72 -10.22
CA VAL A 80 -5.36 15.11 -9.93
C VAL A 80 -6.06 15.11 -8.58
N TRP A 81 -5.31 15.39 -7.52
CA TRP A 81 -5.91 15.60 -6.21
C TRP A 81 -6.79 16.85 -6.27
N PRO A 82 -8.04 16.75 -5.79
CA PRO A 82 -8.98 17.85 -5.84
C PRO A 82 -8.39 19.07 -5.13
N SER A 83 -8.68 20.25 -5.65
CA SER A 83 -8.23 21.48 -4.99
C SER A 83 -8.90 21.62 -3.62
N ARG A 84 -8.29 22.40 -2.71
CA ARG A 84 -8.88 22.66 -1.38
C ARG A 84 -10.29 23.25 -1.50
N GLN A 85 -10.56 23.99 -2.57
CA GLN A 85 -11.86 24.60 -2.81
C GLN A 85 -12.92 23.56 -3.21
N GLU A 86 -12.62 22.63 -4.11
CA GLU A 86 -13.52 21.54 -4.50
C GLU A 86 -13.84 20.59 -3.34
N SER A 87 -12.81 20.26 -2.54
CA SER A 87 -12.96 19.40 -1.36
C SER A 87 -13.86 20.06 -0.30
N THR A 88 -13.68 21.36 -0.08
CA THR A 88 -14.48 22.13 0.89
C THR A 88 -15.91 22.30 0.40
N GLN A 89 -16.12 22.58 -0.89
CA GLN A 89 -17.44 22.70 -1.48
C GLN A 89 -18.24 21.39 -1.35
N THR A 90 -17.61 20.26 -1.67
CA THR A 90 -18.25 18.95 -1.53
C THR A 90 -18.59 18.65 -0.07
N THR A 91 -17.68 18.97 0.85
CA THR A 91 -17.92 18.81 2.30
C THR A 91 -19.09 19.69 2.77
N LEU A 92 -19.17 20.95 2.34
CA LEU A 92 -20.26 21.86 2.69
C LEU A 92 -21.62 21.37 2.16
N ILE A 93 -21.67 20.82 0.94
CA ILE A 93 -22.88 20.21 0.38
C ILE A 93 -23.34 19.05 1.26
N VAL A 94 -22.43 18.15 1.65
CA VAL A 94 -22.75 17.01 2.52
C VAL A 94 -23.22 17.50 3.89
N VAL A 95 -22.56 18.49 4.49
CA VAL A 95 -22.95 19.06 5.78
C VAL A 95 -24.37 19.66 5.71
N ALA A 96 -24.67 20.43 4.66
CA ALA A 96 -26.00 20.99 4.46
C ALA A 96 -27.07 19.89 4.34
N PHE A 97 -26.78 18.83 3.59
CA PHE A 97 -27.68 17.66 3.48
C PHE A 97 -27.93 16.99 4.83
N VAL A 98 -26.87 16.76 5.62
CA VAL A 98 -26.98 16.15 6.96
C VAL A 98 -27.83 17.02 7.90
N ILE A 99 -27.67 18.35 7.86
CA ILE A 99 -28.49 19.27 8.68
C ILE A 99 -29.97 19.16 8.31
N VAL A 100 -30.29 19.15 7.02
CA VAL A 100 -31.68 19.02 6.55
C VAL A 100 -32.28 17.68 7.00
N ALA A 101 -31.54 16.57 6.81
CA ALA A 101 -32.00 15.26 7.25
C ALA A 101 -32.21 15.20 8.78
N ALA A 102 -31.28 15.77 9.55
CA ALA A 102 -31.39 15.83 11.01
C ALA A 102 -32.61 16.63 11.47
N LEU A 103 -32.93 17.76 10.82
CA LEU A 103 -34.11 18.56 11.13
C LEU A 103 -35.42 17.81 10.79
N ILE A 104 -35.45 17.09 9.67
CA ILE A 104 -36.63 16.29 9.28
C ILE A 104 -36.88 15.17 10.30
N LEU A 105 -35.83 14.42 10.65
CA LEU A 105 -35.93 13.37 11.65
C LEU A 105 -36.38 13.94 12.99
N TRP A 106 -35.69 14.97 13.49
CA TRP A 106 -36.05 15.63 14.75
C TRP A 106 -37.51 16.10 14.80
N GLY A 107 -38.02 16.67 13.70
CA GLY A 107 -39.42 17.08 13.59
C GLY A 107 -40.39 15.89 13.65
N LEU A 108 -40.06 14.80 12.95
CA LEU A 108 -40.84 13.56 12.97
C LEU A 108 -40.84 12.92 14.37
N ASP A 109 -39.67 12.77 14.99
CA ASP A 109 -39.50 12.23 16.34
C ASP A 109 -40.30 13.04 17.37
N SER A 110 -40.27 14.37 17.27
CA SER A 110 -41.04 15.26 18.14
C SER A 110 -42.55 15.07 17.96
N LEU A 111 -43.02 14.96 16.71
CA LEU A 111 -44.44 14.76 16.40
C LEU A 111 -44.93 13.38 16.87
N LEU A 112 -44.14 12.33 16.64
CA LEU A 112 -44.43 11.00 17.15
C LEU A 112 -44.43 10.96 18.67
N GLY A 113 -43.50 11.65 19.32
CA GLY A 113 -43.45 11.80 20.78
C GLY A 113 -44.69 12.49 21.35
N LEU A 114 -45.16 13.57 20.71
CA LEU A 114 -46.40 14.24 21.08
C LEU A 114 -47.62 13.31 20.95
N LEU A 115 -47.74 12.60 19.83
CA LEU A 115 -48.82 11.63 19.63
C LEU A 115 -48.78 10.50 20.65
N ALA A 116 -47.60 9.95 20.93
CA ALA A 116 -47.44 8.91 21.94
C ALA A 116 -47.82 9.41 23.35
N SER A 117 -47.45 10.65 23.70
CA SER A 117 -47.80 11.25 24.98
C SER A 117 -49.31 11.46 25.17
N MET A 118 -50.06 11.70 24.09
CA MET A 118 -51.53 11.82 24.12
C MET A 118 -52.25 10.47 24.25
N VAL A 119 -51.60 9.38 23.84
CA VAL A 119 -52.17 8.02 23.90
C VAL A 119 -51.83 7.34 25.22
N ILE A 120 -50.63 7.57 25.75
CA ILE A 120 -50.14 6.94 26.99
C ILE A 120 -50.47 7.79 28.23
N GLY A 121 -50.53 9.11 28.08
CA GLY A 121 -51.03 10.04 29.10
C GLY A 121 -52.55 10.13 29.09
#